data_AF-A0A662H001-F1
#
_entry.id   AF-A0A662H001-F1
#
_cell.length_a   1.000
_cell.length_b   1.000
_cell.length_c   1.000
_cell.angle_alpha   90.00
_cell.angle_beta   90.00
_cell.angle_gamma   90.00
#
_symmetry.space_group_name_H-M   'P 1'
#
loop_
_entity.id
_entity.type
_entity.pdbx_description
1 polymer ?
#
loop_
_entity_poly.entity_id
_entity_poly.type
_entity_poly.pdbx_seq_one_letter_code
_entity_poly.pdbx_strand_id
1 'polypeptide(L)'
;RIAFKLAESIVAKRNYFARALNVAKTAVELLKTYSAKLALPRFEERYLKKFSKELEALEKVEEEKFIKEMVSKYSRLAPTFNPKLYDI
;
A
#
# COMPACT_ATOMS: atom_id res chain seq x y z
N ARG A 1 17.16 -12.00 1.10
CA ARG A 1 17.21 -11.02 2.22
C ARG A 1 16.12 -9.95 2.11
N ILE A 2 15.89 -9.33 0.94
CA ILE A 2 14.78 -8.35 0.74
C ILE A 2 13.40 -8.95 1.03
N ALA A 3 13.07 -10.11 0.45
CA ALA A 3 11.80 -10.78 0.68
C ALA A 3 11.55 -11.12 2.17
N PHE A 4 12.63 -11.46 2.90
CA PHE A 4 12.53 -11.73 4.34
C PHE A 4 12.18 -10.46 5.13
N LYS A 5 12.79 -9.31 4.79
CA LYS A 5 12.46 -8.02 5.41
C LYS A 5 11.02 -7.58 5.14
N LEU A 6 10.47 -7.91 3.97
CA LEU A 6 9.04 -7.71 3.69
C LEU A 6 8.16 -8.66 4.52
N ALA A 7 8.58 -9.90 4.72
CA ALA A 7 7.85 -10.83 5.59
C ALA A 7 7.86 -10.36 7.06
N GLU A 8 8.99 -9.87 7.57
CA GLU A 8 9.13 -9.26 8.89
C GLU A 8 8.15 -8.09 9.07
N SER A 9 7.98 -7.25 8.04
CA SER A 9 7.06 -6.12 8.11
C SER A 9 5.59 -6.54 8.07
N ILE A 10 5.23 -7.68 7.46
CA ILE A 10 3.90 -8.28 7.61
C ILE A 10 3.66 -8.66 9.07
N VAL A 11 4.54 -9.49 9.65
CA VAL A 11 4.29 -10.07 10.98
C VAL A 11 4.35 -9.04 12.11
N ALA A 12 4.99 -7.89 11.89
CA ALA A 12 5.09 -6.80 12.86
C ALA A 12 3.76 -6.11 13.19
N LYS A 13 2.69 -6.29 12.39
CA LYS A 13 1.38 -5.66 12.61
C LYS A 13 0.29 -6.71 12.83
N ARG A 14 -0.67 -6.42 13.73
CA ARG A 14 -1.75 -7.38 14.06
C ARG A 14 -2.90 -7.37 13.06
N ASN A 15 -3.34 -6.19 12.62
CA ASN A 15 -4.50 -5.99 11.75
C ASN A 15 -4.12 -6.13 10.26
N TYR A 16 -4.97 -6.75 9.43
CA TYR A 16 -4.73 -6.98 8.01
C TYR A 16 -4.44 -5.70 7.20
N PHE A 17 -5.24 -4.64 7.34
CA PHE A 17 -5.00 -3.35 6.69
C PHE A 17 -3.65 -2.76 7.11
N ALA A 18 -3.36 -2.77 8.41
CA ALA A 18 -2.08 -2.28 8.93
C ALA A 18 -0.88 -3.11 8.42
N ARG A 19 -1.03 -4.43 8.25
CA ARG A 19 0.00 -5.29 7.66
C ARG A 19 0.26 -4.90 6.21
N ALA A 20 -0.78 -4.80 5.39
CA ALA A 20 -0.66 -4.44 3.98
C ALA A 20 0.01 -3.06 3.81
N LEU A 21 -0.43 -2.07 4.60
CA LEU A 21 0.15 -0.73 4.60
C LEU A 21 1.64 -0.74 4.99
N ASN A 22 2.00 -1.48 6.05
CA ASN A 22 3.37 -1.56 6.53
C ASN A 22 4.31 -2.20 5.50
N VAL A 23 3.85 -3.24 4.82
CA VAL A 23 4.60 -3.88 3.73
C VAL A 23 4.79 -2.94 2.56
N ALA A 24 3.73 -2.24 2.13
CA ALA A 24 3.82 -1.27 1.05
C ALA A 24 4.83 -0.17 1.37
N LYS A 25 4.81 0.37 2.59
CA LYS A 25 5.80 1.35 3.07
C LYS A 25 7.22 0.79 3.03
N THR A 26 7.41 -0.41 3.56
CA THR A 26 8.71 -1.09 3.58
C THR A 26 9.23 -1.34 2.15
N ALA A 27 8.36 -1.74 1.23
CA ALA A 27 8.72 -1.97 -0.17
C ALA A 27 9.15 -0.66 -0.85
N VAL A 28 8.40 0.42 -0.68
CA VAL A 28 8.76 1.75 -1.22
C VAL A 28 10.08 2.25 -0.64
N GLU A 29 10.31 2.07 0.66
CA GLU A 29 11.57 2.42 1.30
C GLU A 29 12.74 1.64 0.72
N LEU A 30 12.59 0.32 0.56
CA LEU A 30 13.62 -0.54 -0.03
C LEU A 30 13.94 -0.14 -1.47
N LEU A 31 12.92 0.15 -2.28
CA LEU A 31 13.12 0.64 -3.65
C LEU A 31 13.87 1.97 -3.69
N LYS A 32 13.59 2.88 -2.75
CA LYS A 32 14.36 4.14 -2.61
C LYS A 32 15.80 3.88 -2.16
N THR A 33 16.01 3.01 -1.18
CA THR A 33 17.36 2.67 -0.68
C THR A 33 18.23 2.06 -1.78
N TYR A 34 17.64 1.25 -2.65
CA TYR A 34 18.35 0.58 -3.74
C TYR A 34 18.19 1.26 -5.11
N SER A 35 17.61 2.46 -5.19
CA SER A 35 17.26 3.09 -6.48
C SER A 35 18.47 3.26 -7.40
N ALA A 36 19.62 3.67 -6.85
CA ALA A 36 20.87 3.82 -7.57
C ALA A 36 21.38 2.48 -8.14
N LYS A 37 21.23 1.38 -7.39
CA LYS A 37 21.63 0.04 -7.83
C LYS A 37 20.66 -0.54 -8.86
N LEU A 38 19.38 -0.20 -8.76
CA LEU A 38 18.33 -0.61 -9.67
C LEU A 38 18.31 0.24 -10.96
N ALA A 39 19.09 1.31 -11.02
CA ALA A 39 19.12 2.27 -12.13
C ALA A 39 17.72 2.76 -12.52
N LEU A 40 16.89 3.11 -11.51
CA LEU A 40 15.51 3.52 -11.75
C LEU A 40 15.46 4.80 -12.62
N PRO A 41 14.62 4.82 -13.67
CA PRO A 41 14.35 6.04 -14.41
C PRO A 41 13.80 7.15 -13.49
N ARG A 42 14.13 8.42 -13.81
CA ARG A 42 13.68 9.60 -13.04
C ARG A 42 12.17 9.65 -12.81
N PHE A 43 11.37 9.15 -13.77
CA PHE A 43 9.92 9.13 -13.61
C PHE A 43 9.47 8.14 -12.52
N GLU A 44 10.12 6.97 -12.41
CA GLU A 44 9.83 5.99 -11.36
C GLU A 44 10.23 6.51 -9.98
N GLU A 45 11.37 7.20 -9.87
CA GLU A 45 11.77 7.86 -8.62
C GLU A 45 10.75 8.92 -8.16
N ARG A 46 10.15 9.65 -9.12
CA ARG A 46 9.06 10.59 -8.83
C ARG A 46 7.83 9.87 -8.30
N TYR A 47 7.47 8.72 -8.87
CA TYR A 47 6.37 7.88 -8.36
C TYR A 47 6.66 7.32 -6.98
N LEU A 48 7.88 6.87 -6.68
CA LEU A 48 8.26 6.41 -5.33
C LEU A 48 8.11 7.52 -4.29
N LYS A 49 8.42 8.77 -4.64
CA LYS A 49 8.16 9.94 -3.76
C LYS A 49 6.66 10.17 -3.56
N LYS A 50 5.86 10.05 -4.63
CA LYS A 50 4.39 10.19 -4.57
C LYS A 50 3.77 9.10 -3.69
N PHE A 51 4.09 7.83 -3.94
CA PHE A 51 3.56 6.69 -3.18
C PHE A 51 3.92 6.76 -1.70
N SER A 52 5.13 7.19 -1.35
CA SER A 52 5.50 7.42 0.06
C SER A 52 4.52 8.35 0.77
N LYS A 53 4.20 9.49 0.15
CA LYS A 53 3.28 10.48 0.71
C LYS A 53 1.85 9.94 0.80
N GLU A 54 1.40 9.19 -0.20
CA GLU A 54 0.08 8.56 -0.21
C GLU A 54 -0.04 7.51 0.91
N LEU A 55 0.99 6.68 1.11
CA LEU A 55 1.02 5.68 2.17
C LEU A 55 1.10 6.33 3.57
N GLU A 56 1.87 7.40 3.74
CA GLU A 56 1.90 8.19 4.98
C GLU A 56 0.55 8.86 5.28
N ALA A 57 -0.18 9.29 4.25
CA ALA A 57 -1.53 9.82 4.42
C ALA A 57 -2.52 8.72 4.82
N LEU A 58 -2.43 7.54 4.19
CA LEU A 58 -3.28 6.39 4.49
C LEU A 58 -3.11 5.88 5.93
N GLU A 59 -1.92 6.01 6.53
CA GLU A 59 -1.66 5.62 7.92
C GLU A 59 -2.47 6.43 8.94
N LYS A 60 -2.96 7.61 8.54
CA LYS A 60 -3.80 8.48 9.38
C LYS A 60 -5.29 8.20 9.19
N VAL A 61 -5.66 7.30 8.28
CA VAL A 61 -7.05 6.97 7.95
C VAL A 61 -7.45 5.71 8.72
N GLU A 62 -8.60 5.77 9.38
CA GLU A 62 -9.21 4.58 10.00
C GLU A 62 -9.62 3.57 8.92
N GLU A 63 -9.36 2.28 9.17
CA GLU A 63 -9.63 1.20 8.22
C GLU A 63 -11.07 1.19 7.71
N GLU A 64 -12.05 1.33 8.61
CA GLU A 64 -13.47 1.34 8.22
C GLU A 64 -13.80 2.50 7.26
N LYS A 65 -13.20 3.67 7.50
CA LYS A 65 -13.38 4.84 6.64
C LYS A 65 -12.75 4.60 5.27
N PHE A 66 -11.55 4.03 5.24
CA PHE A 66 -10.88 3.63 4.01
C PHE A 66 -11.71 2.62 3.21
N ILE A 67 -12.22 1.56 3.86
CA ILE A 67 -13.04 0.53 3.22
C ILE A 67 -14.31 1.15 2.62
N LYS A 68 -15.05 1.96 3.38
CA LYS A 68 -16.27 2.63 2.89
C LYS A 68 -15.99 3.50 1.67
N GLU A 69 -14.90 4.26 1.69
CA GLU A 69 -14.48 5.10 0.56
C GLU A 69 -14.14 4.25 -0.68
N MET A 70 -13.35 3.18 -0.51
CA MET A 70 -12.98 2.30 -1.60
C MET A 70 -14.17 1.54 -2.16
N VAL A 71 -15.07 1.04 -1.32
CA VAL A 71 -16.32 0.41 -1.75
C VAL A 71 -17.15 1.38 -2.59
N SER A 72 -17.36 2.60 -2.11
CA SER A 72 -18.11 3.63 -2.85
C SER A 72 -17.47 3.95 -4.21
N LYS A 73 -16.14 4.08 -4.24
CA LYS A 73 -15.36 4.36 -5.45
C LYS A 73 -15.44 3.21 -6.45
N TYR A 74 -15.14 1.98 -6.02
CA TYR A 74 -15.07 0.83 -6.92
C TYR A 74 -16.44 0.32 -7.35
N SER A 75 -17.50 0.50 -6.55
CA SER A 75 -18.88 0.24 -7.00
C SER A 75 -19.31 1.12 -8.18
N ARG A 76 -18.69 2.31 -8.34
CA ARG A 76 -18.94 3.19 -9.49
C ARG A 76 -18.04 2.87 -10.69
N LEU A 77 -16.78 2.49 -10.43
CA LEU A 77 -15.77 2.30 -11.47
C LEU A 77 -15.73 0.88 -12.05
N ALA A 78 -16.15 -0.12 -11.28
CA ALA A 78 -16.09 -1.53 -11.64
C ALA A 78 -17.49 -2.16 -11.53
N PRO A 79 -18.23 -2.30 -12.65
CA PRO A 79 -19.60 -2.82 -12.64
C PRO A 79 -19.75 -4.24 -12.07
N THR A 80 -18.68 -5.02 -12.09
CA THR A 80 -18.63 -6.39 -11.54
C THR A 80 -18.22 -6.45 -10.07
N PHE A 81 -17.85 -5.32 -9.47
CA PHE A 81 -17.49 -5.26 -8.06
C PHE A 81 -18.75 -5.41 -7.20
N ASN A 82 -18.76 -6.46 -6.37
CA ASN A 82 -19.85 -6.75 -5.46
C ASN A 82 -19.31 -6.83 -4.02
N PRO A 83 -19.50 -5.78 -3.19
CA PRO A 83 -19.04 -5.75 -1.80
C PRO A 83 -19.53 -6.92 -0.95
N LYS A 84 -20.74 -7.42 -1.25
CA LYS A 84 -21.36 -8.53 -0.52
C LYS A 84 -20.57 -9.84 -0.60
N LEU A 85 -19.70 -10.01 -1.60
CA LEU A 85 -18.83 -11.19 -1.72
C LEU A 85 -17.67 -11.19 -0.69
N TYR A 86 -17.46 -10.06 -0.01
CA TYR A 86 -16.37 -9.86 0.94
C TYR A 86 -16.89 -9.63 2.37
N ASP A 87 -18.18 -9.86 2.62
CA ASP A 87 -18.86 -9.54 3.90
C ASP A 87 -18.75 -8.05 4.28
N ILE A 88 -18.77 -7.15 3.28
CA ILE A 88 -18.72 -5.68 3.41
C ILE A 88 -20.02 -5.03 2.94
#